data_AF-A0A0M3HSC8-F1
#
_entry.id   AF-A0A0M3HSC8-F1
#
_cell.length_a   1.000
_cell.length_b   1.000
_cell.length_c   1.000
_cell.angle_alpha   90.00
_cell.angle_beta   90.00
_cell.angle_gamma   90.00
#
_symmetry.space_group_name_H-M   'P 1'
#
loop_
_entity.id
_entity.type
_entity.pdbx_description
1 polymer ?
#
loop_
_entity_poly.entity_id
_entity_poly.type
_entity_poly.pdbx_seq_one_letter_code
_entity_poly.pdbx_strand_id
1 'polypeptide(L)'
;MKHTLYQAVNIDEVCIFSCVTSSSSSTCTQPFLRSSLFSNVPPTVQFYVKGSKVTKPNKGICSRLTWCHNSLLPVVMRQCLSRSHFTVVDESAMWIGYWGRHLKSSQYRTIQPFQKVNHFPGAFHMGRKDRLWQHICEMMMIWGADEYHIMPTTYILPRDASKLKNYLHCTPPRNVIIKPPASARGSGITIASRMRQIPTKTALIAQHYIDRPLIINGTKFDLRLYVYITCLDPLRIYLYNEGLVRFASVPYSTAPGTFTNKFMHLTNYSINKLAQSVGERETPVPKWRLSDLWTHIASHVDVPLIKQRIVDIIIKTVLACESSIRAHQKKHSLFAFTSHELYGMDILLDDTLKPWLLEVNISPSLHSGTPVDVNVKAPLARDVLNLCGVQLPPQPGGKGASLTINYGVKPFEGHKTHAELEKEHRHVEYYLKNGKIDRSILDEITGSDARTLVDFEDELSRADNFDLIFPTADNVGYMKYYNEPIYSNLLLMQWQLEQVDCGRQKGIQILEEICRRGGHMSQFPITTATSAYTDGIANGS
;
A
#
# COMPACT_ATOMS: atom_id res chain seq x y z
N MET A 1 31.23 -28.01 -14.88
CA MET A 1 31.07 -26.79 -15.71
C MET A 1 31.06 -25.60 -14.79
N LYS A 2 31.87 -24.57 -15.10
CA LYS A 2 32.35 -23.54 -14.16
C LYS A 2 31.22 -22.75 -13.47
N HIS A 3 31.24 -22.77 -12.14
CA HIS A 3 30.45 -21.93 -11.25
C HIS A 3 30.80 -20.45 -11.46
N THR A 4 29.80 -19.61 -11.71
CA THR A 4 29.92 -18.16 -11.56
C THR A 4 29.14 -17.78 -10.31
N LEU A 5 29.80 -17.86 -9.15
CA LEU A 5 29.31 -17.26 -7.91
C LEU A 5 29.19 -15.75 -8.17
N TYR A 6 28.01 -15.19 -7.89
CA TYR A 6 27.78 -13.75 -7.97
C TYR A 6 28.80 -13.04 -7.07
N GLN A 7 29.72 -12.27 -7.65
CA GLN A 7 30.55 -11.36 -6.86
C GLN A 7 29.64 -10.25 -6.31
N ALA A 8 29.75 -9.98 -5.01
CA ALA A 8 29.12 -8.84 -4.39
C ALA A 8 29.41 -7.58 -5.21
N VAL A 9 28.38 -6.80 -5.51
CA VAL A 9 28.54 -5.52 -6.21
C VAL A 9 29.41 -4.64 -5.31
N ASN A 10 30.65 -4.39 -5.73
CA ASN A 10 31.47 -3.41 -5.03
C ASN A 10 30.83 -2.03 -5.26
N ILE A 11 30.18 -1.50 -4.23
CA ILE A 11 29.49 -0.21 -4.28
C ILE A 11 30.48 0.90 -4.67
N ASP A 12 31.77 0.69 -4.40
CA ASP A 12 32.86 1.59 -4.74
C ASP A 12 33.17 1.64 -6.25
N GLU A 13 32.79 0.63 -7.03
CA GLU A 13 32.88 0.66 -8.50
C GLU A 13 31.66 1.35 -9.16
N VAL A 14 30.57 1.52 -8.40
CA VAL A 14 29.29 2.05 -8.89
C VAL A 14 29.23 3.57 -8.76
N CYS A 15 29.78 4.13 -7.70
CA CYS A 15 29.73 5.57 -7.41
C CYS A 15 31.10 6.24 -7.64
N ILE A 16 31.10 7.44 -8.21
CA ILE A 16 32.29 8.28 -8.21
C ILE A 16 32.39 8.89 -6.81
N PHE A 17 33.27 8.38 -5.95
CA PHE A 17 33.54 9.01 -4.66
C PHE A 17 34.24 10.35 -4.87
N SER A 18 33.61 11.41 -4.39
CA SER A 18 34.27 12.67 -4.09
C SER A 18 34.01 13.01 -2.63
N CYS A 19 34.79 12.40 -1.73
CA CYS A 19 34.90 12.85 -0.35
C CYS A 19 36.37 13.15 -0.05
N VAL A 20 36.74 14.42 -0.22
CA VAL A 20 37.88 14.99 0.49
C VAL A 20 37.39 15.30 1.89
N THR A 21 37.88 14.57 2.89
CA THR A 21 37.69 14.90 4.31
C THR A 21 38.56 16.11 4.65
N SER A 22 37.97 17.31 4.58
CA SER A 22 38.51 18.47 5.29
C SER A 22 37.46 18.97 6.27
N SER A 23 37.84 18.94 7.55
CA SER A 23 37.09 19.39 8.71
C SER A 23 36.66 20.85 8.61
N SER A 24 35.41 21.10 8.24
CA SER A 24 34.60 22.26 8.66
C SER A 24 33.23 22.22 7.98
N SER A 25 32.15 22.03 8.76
CA SER A 25 30.75 22.38 8.43
C SER A 25 30.23 22.14 6.99
N SER A 26 30.55 21.02 6.35
CA SER A 26 30.09 20.71 4.98
C SER A 26 28.99 19.64 4.96
N THR A 27 27.87 19.94 4.30
CA THR A 27 26.76 19.00 4.02
C THR A 27 27.27 17.63 3.55
N CYS A 28 27.10 16.58 4.37
CA CYS A 28 27.49 15.21 4.03
C CYS A 28 26.70 14.72 2.81
N THR A 29 27.41 14.28 1.77
CA THR A 29 26.81 13.74 0.55
C THR A 29 26.19 12.38 0.84
N GLN A 30 24.92 12.22 0.48
CA GLN A 30 24.13 11.01 0.72
C GLN A 30 24.40 9.93 -0.32
N PRO A 31 24.35 8.63 0.03
CA PRO A 31 24.61 7.54 -0.91
C PRO A 31 23.49 7.38 -1.95
N PHE A 32 23.84 7.08 -3.19
CA PHE A 32 22.87 6.78 -4.24
C PHE A 32 22.21 5.40 -4.08
N LEU A 33 22.97 4.41 -3.62
CA LEU A 33 22.49 3.06 -3.38
C LEU A 33 22.35 2.78 -1.89
N ARG A 34 21.33 1.98 -1.56
CA ARG A 34 21.16 1.34 -0.27
C ARG A 34 21.43 -0.15 -0.42
N SER A 35 22.41 -0.66 0.33
CA SER A 35 22.70 -2.09 0.43
C SER A 35 21.51 -2.84 1.02
N SER A 36 21.34 -4.09 0.58
CA SER A 36 20.48 -5.05 1.25
C SER A 36 21.01 -5.33 2.67
N LEU A 37 20.12 -5.74 3.57
CA LEU A 37 20.49 -6.36 4.84
C LEU A 37 21.22 -7.70 4.64
N PHE A 38 21.06 -8.31 3.47
CA PHE A 38 21.48 -9.67 3.18
C PHE A 38 22.56 -9.75 2.11
N SER A 39 23.53 -10.63 2.32
CA SER A 39 24.59 -10.98 1.38
C SER A 39 24.00 -11.52 0.08
N ASN A 40 24.65 -11.23 -1.06
CA ASN A 40 24.21 -11.70 -2.38
C ASN A 40 22.78 -11.28 -2.77
N VAL A 41 22.26 -10.19 -2.19
CA VAL A 41 21.00 -9.55 -2.59
C VAL A 41 21.30 -8.18 -3.21
N PRO A 42 20.77 -7.86 -4.40
CA PRO A 42 21.06 -6.61 -5.08
C PRO A 42 20.64 -5.36 -4.28
N PRO A 43 21.44 -4.28 -4.31
CA PRO A 43 21.09 -3.02 -3.67
C PRO A 43 19.90 -2.35 -4.38
N THR A 44 19.27 -1.42 -3.67
CA THR A 44 18.19 -0.58 -4.19
C THR A 44 18.64 0.87 -4.31
N VAL A 45 17.99 1.63 -5.19
CA VAL A 45 18.19 3.08 -5.28
C VAL A 45 17.56 3.75 -4.05
N GLN A 46 18.30 4.63 -3.41
CA GLN A 46 17.80 5.48 -2.35
C GLN A 46 17.36 6.84 -2.91
N PHE A 47 16.14 7.24 -2.57
CA PHE A 47 15.54 8.51 -2.96
C PHE A 47 15.53 9.49 -1.79
N TYR A 48 15.59 10.78 -2.13
CA TYR A 48 15.71 11.88 -1.17
C TYR A 48 14.79 13.05 -1.51
N VAL A 49 14.40 13.80 -0.48
CA VAL A 49 13.63 15.05 -0.60
C VAL A 49 14.55 16.25 -0.92
N LYS A 50 13.98 17.47 -0.92
CA LYS A 50 14.72 18.70 -1.22
C LYS A 50 15.76 19.00 -0.15
N GLY A 51 16.97 19.37 -0.59
CA GLY A 51 18.09 19.77 0.26
C GLY A 51 19.24 18.75 0.32
N SER A 52 19.00 17.50 -0.07
CA SER A 52 20.03 16.45 -0.06
C SER A 52 20.92 16.50 -1.31
N LYS A 53 22.24 16.43 -1.12
CA LYS A 53 23.21 16.12 -2.18
C LYS A 53 23.42 14.61 -2.22
N VAL A 54 23.33 13.98 -3.40
CA VAL A 54 23.44 12.52 -3.59
C VAL A 54 24.68 12.20 -4.41
N THR A 55 25.42 11.15 -4.04
CA THR A 55 26.60 10.68 -4.79
C THR A 55 26.21 10.37 -6.23
N LYS A 56 27.11 10.67 -7.18
CA LYS A 56 26.83 10.49 -8.60
C LYS A 56 27.30 9.10 -9.07
N PRO A 57 26.43 8.30 -9.69
CA PRO A 57 26.83 7.04 -10.31
C PRO A 57 27.77 7.27 -11.49
N ASN A 58 28.47 6.22 -11.92
CA ASN A 58 29.26 6.27 -13.15
C ASN A 58 28.37 6.52 -14.39
N LYS A 59 28.99 6.99 -15.49
CA LYS A 59 28.26 7.38 -16.71
C LYS A 59 27.40 6.26 -17.31
N GLY A 60 27.88 5.01 -17.24
CA GLY A 60 27.16 3.85 -17.78
C GLY A 60 25.89 3.48 -17.01
N ILE A 61 25.85 3.78 -15.71
CA ILE A 61 24.64 3.65 -14.89
C ILE A 61 23.72 4.85 -15.15
N CYS A 62 24.24 6.07 -15.08
CA CYS A 62 23.44 7.29 -15.32
C CYS A 62 22.69 7.26 -16.66
N SER A 63 23.29 6.75 -17.73
CA SER A 63 22.64 6.65 -19.05
C SER A 63 21.45 5.69 -19.08
N ARG A 64 21.29 4.84 -18.06
CA ARG A 64 20.19 3.87 -17.96
C ARG A 64 19.15 4.25 -16.89
N LEU A 65 19.43 5.20 -16.02
CA LEU A 65 18.50 5.69 -14.99
C LEU A 65 17.40 6.53 -15.64
N THR A 66 16.37 5.83 -16.12
CA THR A 66 15.31 6.41 -16.93
C THR A 66 13.94 6.12 -16.33
N TRP A 67 13.05 7.10 -16.38
CA TRP A 67 11.68 7.00 -15.87
C TRP A 67 10.69 7.38 -16.96
N CYS A 68 9.64 6.58 -17.14
CA CYS A 68 8.66 6.83 -18.19
C CYS A 68 7.87 8.12 -17.93
N HIS A 69 7.76 8.96 -18.94
CA HIS A 69 6.97 10.18 -18.90
C HIS A 69 5.48 9.85 -18.78
N ASN A 70 4.80 10.57 -17.90
CA ASN A 70 3.34 10.61 -17.85
C ASN A 70 2.88 11.95 -17.29
N SER A 71 1.75 12.46 -17.78
CA SER A 71 1.18 13.73 -17.30
C SER A 71 0.73 13.66 -15.82
N LEU A 72 0.46 12.46 -15.30
CA LEU A 72 0.09 12.24 -13.90
C LEU A 72 1.28 12.07 -12.95
N LEU A 73 2.52 12.00 -13.46
CA LEU A 73 3.70 11.95 -12.62
C LEU A 73 3.75 13.21 -11.73
N PRO A 74 3.74 13.10 -10.39
CA PRO A 74 3.73 14.26 -9.51
C PRO A 74 5.03 15.07 -9.58
N VAL A 75 4.94 16.39 -9.40
CA VAL A 75 6.13 17.27 -9.34
C VAL A 75 7.07 16.84 -8.22
N VAL A 76 6.53 16.49 -7.05
CA VAL A 76 7.32 16.01 -5.90
C VAL A 76 8.10 14.73 -6.22
N MET A 77 7.52 13.81 -7.00
CA MET A 77 8.21 12.60 -7.47
C MET A 77 9.26 12.92 -8.52
N ARG A 78 8.97 13.79 -9.51
CA ARG A 78 9.99 14.26 -10.48
C ARG A 78 11.21 14.85 -9.79
N GLN A 79 11.01 15.60 -8.71
CA GLN A 79 12.11 16.18 -7.94
C GLN A 79 12.93 15.11 -7.21
N CYS A 80 12.30 14.05 -6.69
CA CYS A 80 13.02 12.92 -6.08
C CYS A 80 13.84 12.16 -7.14
N LEU A 81 13.22 11.85 -8.28
CA LEU A 81 13.85 11.17 -9.41
C LEU A 81 15.08 11.92 -9.92
N SER A 82 14.92 13.22 -10.19
CA SER A 82 16.03 14.06 -10.68
C SER A 82 17.20 14.14 -9.72
N ARG A 83 16.96 14.14 -8.40
CA ARG A 83 18.02 14.13 -7.38
C ARG A 83 18.77 12.81 -7.31
N SER A 84 18.09 11.71 -7.59
CA SER A 84 18.69 10.38 -7.74
C SER A 84 19.15 10.14 -9.19
N HIS A 85 19.43 11.20 -9.96
CA HIS A 85 20.02 11.16 -11.30
C HIS A 85 19.17 10.47 -12.38
N PHE A 86 17.86 10.32 -12.18
CA PHE A 86 16.95 9.79 -13.20
C PHE A 86 16.61 10.86 -14.24
N THR A 87 16.52 10.42 -15.50
CA THR A 87 16.02 11.21 -16.63
C THR A 87 14.62 10.74 -17.00
N VAL A 88 13.70 11.67 -17.22
CA VAL A 88 12.35 11.34 -17.70
C VAL A 88 12.38 11.18 -19.22
N VAL A 89 11.89 10.05 -19.73
CA VAL A 89 11.93 9.67 -21.15
C VAL A 89 10.55 9.29 -21.68
N ASP A 90 10.38 9.26 -23.00
CA ASP A 90 9.14 8.81 -23.63
C ASP A 90 8.88 7.30 -23.43
N GLU A 91 7.63 6.85 -23.56
CA GLU A 91 7.22 5.44 -23.41
C GLU A 91 7.91 4.51 -24.43
N SER A 92 8.34 5.03 -25.58
CA SER A 92 9.11 4.29 -26.60
C SER A 92 10.56 3.96 -26.20
N ALA A 93 11.12 4.65 -25.20
CA ALA A 93 12.47 4.41 -24.73
C ALA A 93 12.51 3.30 -23.65
N MET A 94 13.71 2.85 -23.30
CA MET A 94 13.88 2.02 -22.09
C MET A 94 13.60 2.87 -20.85
N TRP A 95 12.86 2.32 -19.90
CA TRP A 95 12.55 2.96 -18.62
C TRP A 95 12.50 1.92 -17.50
N ILE A 96 12.80 2.36 -16.26
CA ILE A 96 12.81 1.53 -15.04
C ILE A 96 11.51 1.66 -14.27
N GLY A 97 10.93 2.86 -14.20
CA GLY A 97 9.70 3.10 -13.46
C GLY A 97 8.66 3.83 -14.29
N TYR A 98 7.40 3.55 -13.98
CA TYR A 98 6.23 4.22 -14.53
C TYR A 98 5.31 4.66 -13.39
N TRP A 99 4.97 5.94 -13.37
CA TRP A 99 3.94 6.49 -12.50
C TRP A 99 2.92 7.24 -13.34
N GLY A 100 1.73 6.67 -13.51
CA GLY A 100 0.78 7.21 -14.45
C GLY A 100 -0.63 6.69 -14.28
N ARG A 101 -1.36 6.65 -15.40
CA ARG A 101 -2.69 6.04 -15.45
C ARG A 101 -2.57 4.53 -15.31
N HIS A 102 -3.62 3.91 -14.78
CA HIS A 102 -3.79 2.46 -14.81
C HIS A 102 -3.57 1.92 -16.23
N LEU A 103 -2.64 0.96 -16.36
CA LEU A 103 -2.27 0.37 -17.65
C LEU A 103 -3.38 -0.57 -18.15
N LYS A 104 -3.52 -0.70 -19.47
CA LYS A 104 -4.42 -1.71 -20.05
C LYS A 104 -3.86 -3.12 -19.79
N SER A 105 -4.74 -4.11 -19.72
CA SER A 105 -4.37 -5.51 -19.49
C SER A 105 -3.30 -6.07 -20.43
N SER A 106 -3.23 -5.61 -21.68
CA SER A 106 -2.19 -6.01 -22.64
C SER A 106 -0.82 -5.39 -22.33
N GLN A 107 -0.78 -4.16 -21.80
CA GLN A 107 0.47 -3.46 -21.46
C GLN A 107 1.15 -4.10 -20.24
N TYR A 108 0.41 -4.67 -19.29
CA TYR A 108 1.03 -5.40 -18.17
C TYR A 108 1.85 -6.61 -18.62
N ARG A 109 1.53 -7.23 -19.76
CA ARG A 109 2.30 -8.35 -20.31
C ARG A 109 3.65 -7.94 -20.89
N THR A 110 3.85 -6.67 -21.21
CA THR A 110 5.09 -6.15 -21.79
C THR A 110 6.09 -5.69 -20.74
N ILE A 111 5.67 -5.60 -19.47
CA ILE A 111 6.48 -5.15 -18.35
C ILE A 111 7.62 -6.13 -18.09
N GLN A 112 8.83 -5.61 -17.99
CA GLN A 112 10.05 -6.38 -17.73
C GLN A 112 10.28 -6.58 -16.23
N PRO A 113 11.05 -7.59 -15.80
CA PRO A 113 11.30 -7.87 -14.37
C PRO A 113 11.91 -6.70 -13.60
N PHE A 114 12.75 -5.90 -14.25
CA PHE A 114 13.40 -4.75 -13.62
C PHE A 114 12.51 -3.50 -13.54
N GLN A 115 11.32 -3.54 -14.16
CA GLN A 115 10.41 -2.41 -14.22
C GLN A 115 9.47 -2.37 -13.02
N LYS A 116 9.08 -1.15 -12.63
CA LYS A 116 8.09 -0.90 -11.58
C LYS A 116 6.94 -0.05 -12.12
N VAL A 117 5.71 -0.48 -11.82
CA VAL A 117 4.47 0.19 -12.24
C VAL A 117 3.58 0.45 -11.03
N ASN A 118 3.05 1.67 -10.92
CA ASN A 118 2.34 2.16 -9.74
C ASN A 118 0.88 1.69 -9.59
N HIS A 119 0.48 0.67 -10.35
CA HIS A 119 -0.86 0.10 -10.28
C HIS A 119 -0.85 -1.42 -10.43
N PHE A 120 -1.72 -2.11 -9.69
CA PHE A 120 -2.03 -3.52 -9.92
C PHE A 120 -3.01 -3.70 -11.09
N PRO A 121 -2.86 -4.75 -11.91
CA PRO A 121 -3.96 -5.23 -12.72
C PRO A 121 -5.17 -5.53 -11.82
N GLY A 122 -6.34 -4.97 -12.12
CA GLY A 122 -7.53 -5.18 -11.29
C GLY A 122 -7.75 -4.15 -10.16
N ALA A 123 -6.89 -3.13 -10.00
CA ALA A 123 -7.05 -2.08 -8.96
C ALA A 123 -8.43 -1.42 -8.91
N PHE A 124 -9.19 -1.44 -10.01
CA PHE A 124 -10.57 -0.95 -10.08
C PHE A 124 -11.55 -1.71 -9.17
N HIS A 125 -11.23 -2.94 -8.73
CA HIS A 125 -12.04 -3.69 -7.78
C HIS A 125 -12.19 -2.93 -6.45
N MET A 126 -11.11 -2.30 -6.00
CA MET A 126 -11.13 -1.44 -4.81
C MET A 126 -11.45 0.02 -5.16
N GLY A 127 -11.01 0.50 -6.33
CA GLY A 127 -11.17 1.89 -6.76
C GLY A 127 -12.58 2.33 -7.16
N ARG A 128 -13.40 1.42 -7.68
CA ARG A 128 -14.77 1.75 -8.09
C ARG A 128 -15.73 1.51 -6.94
N LYS A 129 -16.56 2.50 -6.63
CA LYS A 129 -17.44 2.48 -5.45
C LYS A 129 -18.48 1.36 -5.49
N ASP A 130 -18.98 1.04 -6.68
CA ASP A 130 -19.91 -0.07 -6.90
C ASP A 130 -19.25 -1.44 -6.70
N ARG A 131 -18.02 -1.63 -7.19
CA ARG A 131 -17.26 -2.87 -7.00
C ARG A 131 -16.80 -3.07 -5.57
N LEU A 132 -16.28 -2.02 -4.94
CA LEU A 132 -15.87 -2.05 -3.55
C LEU A 132 -17.04 -2.46 -2.64
N TRP A 133 -18.21 -1.88 -2.86
CA TRP A 133 -19.40 -2.24 -2.09
C TRP A 133 -19.84 -3.69 -2.32
N GLN A 134 -19.73 -4.22 -3.55
CA GLN A 134 -20.04 -5.63 -3.83
C GLN A 134 -19.15 -6.56 -3.00
N HIS A 135 -17.84 -6.30 -3.00
CA HIS A 135 -16.88 -7.09 -2.22
C HIS A 135 -17.13 -7.02 -0.71
N ILE A 136 -17.43 -5.82 -0.18
CA ILE A 136 -17.79 -5.66 1.24
C ILE A 136 -19.12 -6.37 1.56
N CYS A 137 -20.09 -6.34 0.66
CA CYS A 137 -21.33 -7.10 0.80
C CYS A 137 -21.09 -8.61 0.87
N GLU A 138 -20.23 -9.14 0.01
CA GLU A 138 -19.87 -10.57 0.02
C GLU A 138 -19.24 -10.95 1.37
N MET A 139 -18.31 -10.13 1.87
CA MET A 139 -17.72 -10.35 3.20
C MET A 139 -18.74 -10.25 4.34
N MET A 140 -19.69 -9.30 4.29
CA MET A 140 -20.79 -9.22 5.27
C MET A 140 -21.74 -10.43 5.21
N MET A 141 -21.93 -11.04 4.03
CA MET A 141 -22.75 -12.25 3.90
C MET A 141 -22.07 -13.47 4.53
N ILE A 142 -20.75 -13.54 4.47
CA ILE A 142 -19.95 -14.66 5.02
C ILE A 142 -19.74 -14.48 6.54
N TRP A 143 -19.35 -13.27 6.97
CA TRP A 143 -18.89 -13.01 8.34
C TRP A 143 -19.91 -12.29 9.22
N GLY A 144 -21.02 -11.84 8.65
CA GLY A 144 -22.03 -11.05 9.35
C GLY A 144 -21.73 -9.54 9.34
N ALA A 145 -22.79 -8.75 9.53
CA ALA A 145 -22.70 -7.30 9.54
C ALA A 145 -21.95 -6.77 10.76
N ASP A 146 -22.07 -7.41 11.93
CA ASP A 146 -21.39 -6.94 13.15
C ASP A 146 -19.86 -6.97 13.00
N GLU A 147 -19.34 -7.86 12.16
CA GLU A 147 -17.90 -7.98 11.89
C GLU A 147 -17.43 -7.10 10.72
N TYR A 148 -18.18 -7.07 9.60
CA TYR A 148 -17.69 -6.50 8.34
C TYR A 148 -18.41 -5.22 7.86
N HIS A 149 -19.28 -4.63 8.67
CA HIS A 149 -19.99 -3.39 8.34
C HIS A 149 -19.10 -2.13 8.52
N ILE A 150 -18.04 -2.07 7.71
CA ILE A 150 -17.00 -1.05 7.71
C ILE A 150 -17.29 0.16 6.78
N MET A 151 -18.26 0.00 5.88
CA MET A 151 -18.66 1.00 4.87
C MET A 151 -20.17 1.24 4.98
N PRO A 152 -20.66 2.49 4.85
CA PRO A 152 -22.09 2.78 4.94
C PRO A 152 -22.87 2.04 3.85
N THR A 153 -24.06 1.54 4.22
CA THR A 153 -24.96 0.81 3.32
C THR A 153 -25.12 1.52 1.98
N THR A 154 -24.81 0.82 0.90
CA THR A 154 -24.86 1.37 -0.45
C THR A 154 -25.82 0.58 -1.34
N TYR A 155 -26.53 1.27 -2.22
CA TYR A 155 -27.45 0.71 -3.20
C TYR A 155 -26.92 1.01 -4.60
N ILE A 156 -26.76 -0.02 -5.44
CA ILE A 156 -26.24 0.13 -6.81
C ILE A 156 -27.41 0.31 -7.75
N LEU A 157 -27.52 1.47 -8.39
CA LEU A 157 -28.66 1.84 -9.23
C LEU A 157 -28.36 1.60 -10.72
N PRO A 158 -29.37 1.16 -11.51
CA PRO A 158 -30.78 1.00 -11.14
C PRO A 158 -31.13 -0.32 -10.43
N ARG A 159 -30.19 -1.28 -10.34
CA ARG A 159 -30.42 -2.65 -9.82
C ARG A 159 -31.11 -2.71 -8.46
N ASP A 160 -30.68 -1.87 -7.51
CA ASP A 160 -31.16 -1.88 -6.12
C ASP A 160 -32.24 -0.81 -5.83
N ALA A 161 -32.89 -0.24 -6.86
CA ALA A 161 -33.85 0.85 -6.72
C ALA A 161 -35.04 0.54 -5.79
N SER A 162 -35.57 -0.67 -5.85
CA SER A 162 -36.68 -1.10 -4.97
C SER A 162 -36.25 -1.16 -3.50
N LYS A 163 -35.03 -1.66 -3.22
CA LYS A 163 -34.47 -1.71 -1.87
C LYS A 163 -34.22 -0.30 -1.33
N LEU A 164 -33.70 0.59 -2.17
CA LEU A 164 -33.49 2.00 -1.83
C LEU A 164 -34.82 2.71 -1.52
N LYS A 165 -35.88 2.46 -2.31
CA LYS A 165 -37.20 3.03 -2.07
C LYS A 165 -37.71 2.66 -0.67
N ASN A 166 -37.60 1.39 -0.29
CA ASN A 166 -37.99 0.93 1.05
C ASN A 166 -37.14 1.58 2.15
N TYR A 167 -35.83 1.68 1.93
CA TYR A 167 -34.91 2.31 2.88
C TYR A 167 -35.19 3.79 3.14
N LEU A 168 -35.52 4.57 2.10
CA LEU A 168 -35.88 5.98 2.22
C LEU A 168 -37.24 6.19 2.91
N HIS A 169 -38.11 5.19 2.88
CA HIS A 169 -39.43 5.23 3.52
C HIS A 169 -39.41 4.72 4.98
N CYS A 170 -38.26 4.29 5.50
CA CYS A 170 -38.15 3.91 6.91
C CYS A 170 -38.47 5.08 7.85
N THR A 171 -38.90 4.75 9.06
CA THR A 171 -39.06 5.70 10.17
C THR A 171 -37.95 5.44 11.20
N PRO A 172 -37.12 6.44 11.57
CA PRO A 172 -37.11 7.80 11.06
C PRO A 172 -36.63 7.91 9.59
N PRO A 173 -37.01 8.99 8.87
CA PRO A 173 -36.60 9.21 7.48
C PRO A 173 -35.08 9.19 7.34
N ARG A 174 -34.59 8.55 6.27
CA ARG A 174 -33.16 8.41 6.02
C ARG A 174 -32.75 9.21 4.78
N ASN A 175 -31.51 9.72 4.81
CA ASN A 175 -30.90 10.42 3.69
C ASN A 175 -29.84 9.54 3.04
N VAL A 176 -29.68 9.70 1.73
CA VAL A 176 -28.60 9.06 0.96
C VAL A 176 -27.79 10.10 0.19
N ILE A 177 -26.50 9.85 0.06
CA ILE A 177 -25.60 10.58 -0.81
C ILE A 177 -25.48 9.82 -2.13
N ILE A 178 -25.86 10.48 -3.21
CA ILE A 178 -25.80 9.97 -4.58
C ILE A 178 -24.42 10.26 -5.15
N LYS A 179 -23.76 9.24 -5.70
CA LYS A 179 -22.41 9.36 -6.28
C LYS A 179 -22.33 8.60 -7.60
N PRO A 180 -21.58 9.08 -8.61
CA PRO A 180 -21.23 8.24 -9.75
C PRO A 180 -20.25 7.13 -9.33
N PRO A 181 -20.30 5.92 -9.92
CA PRO A 181 -19.51 4.77 -9.47
C PRO A 181 -17.99 4.94 -9.67
N ALA A 182 -17.56 5.63 -10.72
CA ALA A 182 -16.16 5.77 -11.13
C ALA A 182 -15.71 7.25 -11.29
N SER A 183 -16.40 8.19 -10.65
CA SER A 183 -16.03 9.61 -10.66
C SER A 183 -15.26 10.01 -9.40
N ALA A 184 -14.57 11.15 -9.49
CA ALA A 184 -13.76 11.75 -8.43
C ALA A 184 -14.03 13.26 -8.30
N ARG A 185 -13.40 13.92 -7.32
CA ARG A 185 -13.43 15.39 -7.09
C ARG A 185 -14.82 15.96 -6.70
N GLY A 186 -15.74 15.10 -6.28
CA GLY A 186 -17.08 15.50 -5.85
C GLY A 186 -18.05 15.89 -6.98
N SER A 187 -17.70 15.61 -8.23
CA SER A 187 -18.57 15.89 -9.38
C SER A 187 -19.77 14.94 -9.41
N GLY A 188 -20.97 15.48 -9.62
CA GLY A 188 -22.22 14.72 -9.67
C GLY A 188 -22.73 14.22 -8.32
N ILE A 189 -22.19 14.72 -7.20
CA ILE A 189 -22.63 14.34 -5.85
C ILE A 189 -23.78 15.23 -5.37
N THR A 190 -24.86 14.60 -4.90
CA THR A 190 -26.02 15.25 -4.29
C THR A 190 -26.54 14.42 -3.12
N ILE A 191 -27.28 15.06 -2.21
CA ILE A 191 -28.01 14.36 -1.14
C ILE A 191 -29.47 14.25 -1.56
N ALA A 192 -30.07 13.08 -1.34
CA ALA A 192 -31.47 12.80 -1.64
C ALA A 192 -32.15 12.15 -0.43
N SER A 193 -33.40 12.55 -0.21
CA SER A 193 -34.31 11.96 0.79
C SER A 193 -35.51 11.26 0.14
N ARG A 194 -35.70 11.44 -1.17
CA ARG A 194 -36.84 10.86 -1.92
C ARG A 194 -36.39 10.32 -3.27
N MET A 195 -36.98 9.21 -3.70
CA MET A 195 -36.68 8.58 -5.00
C MET A 195 -36.80 9.53 -6.20
N ARG A 196 -37.75 10.48 -6.17
CA ARG A 196 -37.95 11.46 -7.24
C ARG A 196 -36.77 12.41 -7.49
N GLN A 197 -35.86 12.54 -6.52
CA GLN A 197 -34.65 13.37 -6.64
C GLN A 197 -33.51 12.62 -7.34
N ILE A 198 -33.66 11.32 -7.58
CA ILE A 198 -32.61 10.43 -8.07
C ILE A 198 -32.85 10.12 -9.55
N PRO A 199 -31.87 10.39 -10.44
CA PRO A 199 -31.99 10.01 -11.85
C PRO A 199 -32.16 8.50 -12.02
N THR A 200 -33.19 8.07 -12.77
CA THR A 200 -33.53 6.64 -12.91
C THR A 200 -32.78 5.94 -14.04
N LYS A 201 -32.28 6.68 -15.04
CA LYS A 201 -31.61 6.14 -16.23
C LYS A 201 -30.08 6.18 -16.17
N THR A 202 -29.51 6.68 -15.08
CA THR A 202 -28.05 6.84 -14.92
C THR A 202 -27.51 5.82 -13.92
N ALA A 203 -26.41 5.16 -14.26
CA ALA A 203 -25.71 4.27 -13.33
C ALA A 203 -25.10 5.11 -12.19
N LEU A 204 -25.59 4.88 -10.97
CA LEU A 204 -25.26 5.65 -9.78
C LEU A 204 -25.14 4.69 -8.59
N ILE A 205 -24.52 5.16 -7.52
CA ILE A 205 -24.69 4.56 -6.20
C ILE A 205 -25.44 5.53 -5.30
N ALA A 206 -26.30 4.99 -4.44
CA ALA A 206 -26.94 5.72 -3.35
C ALA A 206 -26.43 5.12 -2.03
N GLN A 207 -25.61 5.87 -1.30
CA GLN A 207 -25.01 5.43 -0.05
C GLN A 207 -25.67 6.12 1.13
N HIS A 208 -25.85 5.44 2.26
CA HIS A 208 -26.33 6.06 3.49
C HIS A 208 -25.52 7.32 3.81
N TYR A 209 -26.21 8.45 4.00
CA TYR A 209 -25.59 9.70 4.38
C TYR A 209 -25.41 9.72 5.91
N ILE A 210 -24.17 9.65 6.37
CA ILE A 210 -23.82 9.83 7.78
C ILE A 210 -24.13 11.28 8.18
N ASP A 211 -25.25 11.47 8.86
CA ASP A 211 -25.81 12.77 9.18
C ASP A 211 -25.35 13.34 10.53
N ARG A 212 -24.74 12.50 11.39
CA ARG A 212 -24.05 12.91 12.61
C ARG A 212 -22.54 12.64 12.54
N PRO A 213 -21.79 13.37 11.68
CA PRO A 213 -20.34 13.28 11.68
C PRO A 213 -19.76 13.91 12.95
N LEU A 214 -18.56 13.48 13.35
CA LEU A 214 -17.74 14.27 14.25
C LEU A 214 -17.45 15.63 13.60
N ILE A 215 -17.63 16.71 14.35
CA ILE A 215 -17.42 18.09 13.90
C ILE A 215 -16.34 18.75 14.74
N ILE A 216 -15.54 19.61 14.11
CA ILE A 216 -14.54 20.46 14.77
C ILE A 216 -14.84 21.91 14.37
N ASN A 217 -14.92 22.79 15.37
CA ASN A 217 -15.30 24.20 15.20
C ASN A 217 -16.59 24.36 14.36
N GLY A 218 -17.57 23.48 14.60
CA GLY A 218 -18.85 23.49 13.90
C GLY A 218 -18.80 22.97 12.46
N THR A 219 -17.66 22.49 11.93
CA THR A 219 -17.53 22.05 10.54
C THR A 219 -17.27 20.56 10.41
N LYS A 220 -17.82 19.95 9.35
CA LYS A 220 -17.57 18.56 8.96
C LYS A 220 -16.16 18.41 8.40
N PHE A 221 -15.52 17.27 8.64
CA PHE A 221 -14.24 16.94 8.03
C PHE A 221 -14.17 15.46 7.65
N ASP A 222 -13.23 15.09 6.79
CA ASP A 222 -12.85 13.71 6.53
C ASP A 222 -11.34 13.52 6.70
N LEU A 223 -10.92 12.25 6.80
CA LEU A 223 -9.52 11.84 6.82
C LEU A 223 -9.15 11.25 5.46
N ARG A 224 -8.10 11.79 4.85
CA ARG A 224 -7.37 11.16 3.76
C ARG A 224 -6.16 10.43 4.33
N LEU A 225 -6.22 9.10 4.30
CA LEU A 225 -5.14 8.21 4.69
C LEU A 225 -4.44 7.68 3.44
N TYR A 226 -3.12 7.46 3.54
CA TYR A 226 -2.31 6.89 2.47
C TYR A 226 -1.95 5.46 2.83
N VAL A 227 -2.48 4.51 2.06
CA VAL A 227 -2.25 3.08 2.27
C VAL A 227 -1.47 2.55 1.09
N TYR A 228 -0.34 1.90 1.35
CA TYR A 228 0.54 1.38 0.32
C TYR A 228 0.57 -0.14 0.36
N ILE A 229 0.30 -0.76 -0.79
CA ILE A 229 0.34 -2.20 -0.98
C ILE A 229 1.50 -2.51 -1.93
N THR A 230 2.55 -3.13 -1.39
CA THR A 230 3.77 -3.47 -2.15
C THR A 230 3.63 -4.80 -2.88
N CYS A 231 2.92 -5.75 -2.27
CA CYS A 231 2.74 -7.11 -2.76
C CYS A 231 1.37 -7.66 -2.34
N LEU A 232 0.82 -8.58 -3.14
CA LEU A 232 -0.42 -9.33 -2.85
C LEU A 232 -0.14 -10.79 -2.44
N ASP A 233 1.06 -11.30 -2.74
CA ASP A 233 1.47 -12.68 -2.51
C ASP A 233 2.97 -12.74 -2.15
N PRO A 234 3.33 -12.67 -0.85
CA PRO A 234 2.43 -12.47 0.27
C PRO A 234 1.88 -11.04 0.35
N LEU A 235 0.68 -10.86 0.87
CA LEU A 235 0.03 -9.56 1.03
C LEU A 235 0.77 -8.73 2.07
N ARG A 236 1.15 -7.50 1.70
CA ARG A 236 1.80 -6.53 2.59
C ARG A 236 1.09 -5.19 2.50
N ILE A 237 0.57 -4.72 3.63
CA ILE A 237 -0.19 -3.48 3.74
C ILE A 237 0.54 -2.53 4.68
N TYR A 238 0.87 -1.35 4.18
CA TYR A 238 1.50 -0.28 4.94
C TYR A 238 0.56 0.91 5.07
N LEU A 239 0.52 1.51 6.25
CA LEU A 239 -0.17 2.78 6.51
C LEU A 239 0.88 3.87 6.68
N TYR A 240 0.75 4.96 5.93
CA TYR A 240 1.61 6.12 6.14
C TYR A 240 1.24 6.85 7.43
N ASN A 241 2.25 7.26 8.21
CA ASN A 241 2.05 7.83 9.54
C ASN A 241 1.40 9.22 9.51
N GLU A 242 1.38 9.84 8.34
CA GLU A 242 0.69 11.11 8.08
C GLU A 242 -0.44 10.99 7.07
N GLY A 243 -1.29 12.01 7.08
CA GLY A 243 -2.44 12.11 6.19
C GLY A 243 -2.89 13.55 6.05
N LEU A 244 -4.06 13.74 5.43
CA LEU A 244 -4.69 15.06 5.33
C LEU A 244 -6.07 15.04 5.95
N VAL A 245 -6.33 16.02 6.80
CA VAL A 245 -7.67 16.28 7.33
C VAL A 245 -8.30 17.37 6.50
N ARG A 246 -9.43 17.06 5.86
CA ARG A 246 -10.09 17.94 4.90
C ARG A 246 -11.40 18.44 5.46
N PHE A 247 -11.47 19.75 5.68
CA PHE A 247 -12.65 20.40 6.24
C PHE A 247 -13.63 20.84 5.15
N ALA A 248 -14.91 20.83 5.50
CA ALA A 248 -15.94 21.62 4.86
C ALA A 248 -15.73 23.10 5.17
N SER A 249 -16.22 23.99 4.29
CA SER A 249 -16.02 25.44 4.45
C SER A 249 -17.08 26.11 5.30
N VAL A 250 -18.29 25.54 5.33
CA VAL A 250 -19.49 26.10 5.99
C VAL A 250 -19.86 25.26 7.22
N PRO A 251 -20.34 25.88 8.32
CA PRO A 251 -20.82 25.16 9.50
C PRO A 251 -21.86 24.09 9.17
N TYR A 252 -21.74 22.93 9.81
CA TYR A 252 -22.54 21.75 9.53
C TYR A 252 -23.95 21.87 10.10
N SER A 253 -24.95 21.50 9.31
CA SER A 253 -26.36 21.44 9.72
C SER A 253 -27.11 20.36 8.94
N THR A 254 -28.07 19.73 9.59
CA THR A 254 -28.98 18.71 9.00
C THR A 254 -30.37 19.27 8.67
N ALA A 255 -30.56 20.59 8.79
CA ALA A 255 -31.83 21.21 8.46
C ALA A 255 -32.21 20.95 6.98
N PRO A 256 -33.48 20.65 6.63
CA PRO A 256 -33.85 20.22 5.28
C PRO A 256 -33.43 21.15 4.13
N GLY A 257 -33.27 22.45 4.40
CA GLY A 257 -32.84 23.45 3.41
C GLY A 257 -31.33 23.48 3.13
N THR A 258 -30.50 22.79 3.92
CA THR A 258 -29.03 22.91 3.82
C THR A 258 -28.39 21.88 2.90
N PHE A 259 -29.09 20.78 2.57
CA PHE A 259 -28.56 19.66 1.79
C PHE A 259 -28.09 19.99 0.36
N THR A 260 -28.47 21.16 -0.17
CA THR A 260 -28.00 21.67 -1.46
C THR A 260 -26.64 22.36 -1.36
N ASN A 261 -26.23 22.82 -0.16
CA ASN A 261 -24.94 23.47 0.06
C ASN A 261 -23.80 22.45 0.09
N LYS A 262 -23.09 22.35 -1.04
CA LYS A 262 -21.95 21.44 -1.20
C LYS A 262 -20.76 21.79 -0.31
N PHE A 263 -20.59 23.06 0.07
CA PHE A 263 -19.51 23.52 0.94
C PHE A 263 -19.71 23.13 2.41
N MET A 264 -20.90 22.63 2.77
CA MET A 264 -21.23 22.11 4.10
C MET A 264 -21.09 20.58 4.17
N HIS A 265 -21.65 19.89 3.18
CA HIS A 265 -21.81 18.44 3.23
C HIS A 265 -20.67 17.65 2.59
N LEU A 266 -19.91 18.28 1.69
CA LEU A 266 -18.75 17.69 1.02
C LEU A 266 -17.46 18.33 1.54
N THR A 267 -16.45 17.50 1.73
CA THR A 267 -15.14 17.85 2.30
C THR A 267 -14.04 17.86 1.25
N ASN A 268 -14.35 17.53 -0.02
CA ASN A 268 -13.37 17.54 -1.10
C ASN A 268 -12.75 18.94 -1.26
N TYR A 269 -11.42 19.01 -1.17
CA TYR A 269 -10.68 20.27 -1.34
C TYR A 269 -10.96 20.97 -2.68
N SER A 270 -11.20 20.20 -3.76
CA SER A 270 -11.54 20.76 -5.09
C SER A 270 -12.82 21.58 -5.10
N ILE A 271 -13.76 21.28 -4.20
CA ILE A 271 -15.01 22.03 -4.01
C ILE A 271 -14.74 23.17 -3.01
N ASN A 272 -14.26 22.83 -1.82
CA ASN A 272 -14.13 23.79 -0.72
C ASN A 272 -13.13 24.93 -0.95
N LYS A 273 -12.13 24.74 -1.81
CA LYS A 273 -11.23 25.85 -2.21
C LYS A 273 -11.97 26.99 -2.92
N LEU A 274 -13.15 26.73 -3.50
CA LEU A 274 -13.95 27.73 -4.20
C LEU A 274 -14.85 28.53 -3.27
N ALA A 275 -15.06 28.10 -2.02
CA ALA A 275 -15.95 28.76 -1.06
C ALA A 275 -15.57 30.23 -0.86
N GLN A 276 -14.27 30.53 -0.83
CA GLN A 276 -13.78 31.90 -0.71
C GLN A 276 -14.13 32.74 -1.93
N SER A 277 -13.91 32.23 -3.15
CA SER A 277 -14.20 32.97 -4.37
C SER A 277 -15.69 33.25 -4.59
N VAL A 278 -16.57 32.46 -3.97
CA VAL A 278 -18.02 32.65 -4.05
C VAL A 278 -18.61 33.36 -2.83
N GLY A 279 -17.78 33.85 -1.91
CA GLY A 279 -18.22 34.62 -0.74
C GLY A 279 -18.81 33.81 0.42
N GLU A 280 -18.71 32.47 0.39
CA GLU A 280 -19.20 31.59 1.48
C GLU A 280 -18.24 31.57 2.69
N ARG A 281 -17.01 32.09 2.52
CA ARG A 281 -16.00 32.16 3.58
C ARG A 281 -14.99 33.26 3.29
N GLU A 282 -14.57 34.00 4.32
CA GLU A 282 -13.53 35.04 4.17
C GLU A 282 -12.12 34.47 4.09
N THR A 283 -11.86 33.40 4.85
CA THR A 283 -10.55 32.74 4.94
C THR A 283 -10.47 31.48 4.09
N PRO A 284 -9.26 31.04 3.67
CA PRO A 284 -9.08 29.75 3.03
C PRO A 284 -9.58 28.61 3.93
N VAL A 285 -10.16 27.56 3.31
CA VAL A 285 -10.57 26.36 4.03
C VAL A 285 -9.36 25.72 4.74
N PRO A 286 -9.47 25.38 6.04
CA PRO A 286 -8.36 24.81 6.79
C PRO A 286 -8.05 23.42 6.26
N LYS A 287 -6.77 23.05 6.42
CA LYS A 287 -6.26 21.72 6.12
C LYS A 287 -5.23 21.39 7.19
N TRP A 288 -5.40 20.26 7.84
CA TRP A 288 -4.47 19.82 8.89
C TRP A 288 -3.70 18.59 8.43
N ARG A 289 -2.54 18.38 9.05
CA ARG A 289 -1.91 17.06 9.06
C ARG A 289 -2.75 16.13 9.94
N LEU A 290 -2.54 14.84 9.76
CA LEU A 290 -3.25 13.85 10.55
C LEU A 290 -2.79 13.88 12.01
N SER A 291 -1.49 14.11 12.25
CA SER A 291 -0.94 14.31 13.59
C SER A 291 -1.57 15.49 14.33
N ASP A 292 -1.78 16.62 13.65
CA ASP A 292 -2.37 17.82 14.25
C ASP A 292 -3.80 17.54 14.75
N LEU A 293 -4.60 16.73 14.03
CA LEU A 293 -5.91 16.29 14.49
C LEU A 293 -5.82 15.42 15.74
N TRP A 294 -4.90 14.44 15.75
CA TRP A 294 -4.74 13.56 16.91
C TRP A 294 -4.36 14.34 18.16
N THR A 295 -3.43 15.30 18.04
CA THR A 295 -3.09 16.20 19.15
C THR A 295 -4.29 17.03 19.60
N HIS A 296 -5.12 17.52 18.67
CA HIS A 296 -6.29 18.34 18.98
C HIS A 296 -7.37 17.59 19.76
N ILE A 297 -7.62 16.30 19.47
CA ILE A 297 -8.70 15.54 20.10
C ILE A 297 -8.24 14.66 21.26
N ALA A 298 -6.93 14.51 21.49
CA ALA A 298 -6.36 13.60 22.48
C ALA A 298 -6.84 13.85 23.93
N SER A 299 -7.19 15.09 24.28
CA SER A 299 -7.71 15.42 25.61
C SER A 299 -9.14 14.93 25.86
N HIS A 300 -9.87 14.54 24.82
CA HIS A 300 -11.30 14.22 24.89
C HIS A 300 -11.63 12.82 24.38
N VAL A 301 -10.67 12.13 23.75
CA VAL A 301 -10.91 10.94 22.95
C VAL A 301 -9.75 9.95 23.07
N ASP A 302 -10.08 8.65 23.15
CA ASP A 302 -9.11 7.55 23.02
C ASP A 302 -8.63 7.42 21.56
N VAL A 303 -7.59 8.19 21.23
CA VAL A 303 -6.96 8.19 19.90
C VAL A 303 -6.39 6.82 19.52
N PRO A 304 -5.68 6.07 20.39
CA PRO A 304 -5.24 4.70 20.10
C PRO A 304 -6.38 3.79 19.63
N LEU A 305 -7.52 3.79 20.32
CA LEU A 305 -8.67 2.96 19.93
C LEU A 305 -9.22 3.33 18.55
N ILE A 306 -9.32 4.64 18.23
CA ILE A 306 -9.76 5.09 16.90
C ILE A 306 -8.78 4.65 15.83
N LYS A 307 -7.47 4.81 16.07
CA LYS A 307 -6.43 4.36 15.12
C LYS A 307 -6.52 2.86 14.88
N GLN A 308 -6.73 2.05 15.92
CA GLN A 308 -6.92 0.61 15.80
C GLN A 308 -8.15 0.27 14.95
N ARG A 309 -9.29 0.94 15.17
CA ARG A 309 -10.51 0.76 14.35
C ARG A 309 -10.29 1.18 12.90
N ILE A 310 -9.51 2.22 12.64
CA ILE A 310 -9.14 2.64 11.29
C ILE A 310 -8.29 1.56 10.61
N VAL A 311 -7.29 1.01 11.31
CA VAL A 311 -6.45 -0.08 10.80
C VAL A 311 -7.30 -1.31 10.47
N ASP A 312 -8.25 -1.69 11.33
CA ASP A 312 -9.20 -2.77 11.06
C ASP A 312 -9.96 -2.56 9.74
N ILE A 313 -10.51 -1.36 9.55
CA ILE A 313 -11.21 -0.99 8.30
C ILE A 313 -10.28 -1.13 7.10
N ILE A 314 -9.03 -0.65 7.19
CA ILE A 314 -8.08 -0.72 6.08
C ILE A 314 -7.80 -2.18 5.71
N ILE A 315 -7.45 -3.02 6.69
CA ILE A 315 -7.12 -4.43 6.46
C ILE A 315 -8.32 -5.17 5.85
N LYS A 316 -9.52 -5.02 6.42
CA LYS A 316 -10.75 -5.62 5.89
C LYS A 316 -11.09 -5.13 4.48
N THR A 317 -10.88 -3.85 4.21
CA THR A 317 -11.10 -3.29 2.86
C THR A 317 -10.23 -3.98 1.82
N VAL A 318 -8.95 -4.17 2.14
CA VAL A 318 -8.00 -4.82 1.24
C VAL A 318 -8.33 -6.30 1.07
N LEU A 319 -8.58 -7.03 2.18
CA LEU A 319 -8.89 -8.46 2.14
C LEU A 319 -10.17 -8.77 1.36
N ALA A 320 -11.20 -7.91 1.45
CA ALA A 320 -12.42 -8.06 0.65
C ALA A 320 -12.14 -8.01 -0.86
N CYS A 321 -11.11 -7.27 -1.31
CA CYS A 321 -10.79 -7.10 -2.72
C CYS A 321 -9.62 -7.97 -3.21
N GLU A 322 -8.80 -8.48 -2.29
CA GLU A 322 -7.50 -9.12 -2.54
C GLU A 322 -7.61 -10.22 -3.60
N SER A 323 -8.49 -11.19 -3.39
CA SER A 323 -8.61 -12.38 -4.23
C SER A 323 -8.91 -12.03 -5.69
N SER A 324 -9.80 -11.06 -5.91
CA SER A 324 -10.17 -10.56 -7.24
C SER A 324 -9.02 -9.82 -7.93
N ILE A 325 -8.28 -8.98 -7.18
CA ILE A 325 -7.14 -8.24 -7.72
C ILE A 325 -6.00 -9.21 -8.05
N ARG A 326 -5.67 -10.14 -7.15
CA ARG A 326 -4.63 -11.16 -7.37
C ARG A 326 -4.95 -12.07 -8.56
N ALA A 327 -6.20 -12.51 -8.70
CA ALA A 327 -6.63 -13.28 -9.87
C ALA A 327 -6.45 -12.51 -11.18
N HIS A 328 -6.75 -11.21 -11.20
CA HIS A 328 -6.47 -10.33 -12.35
C HIS A 328 -4.98 -10.16 -12.61
N GLN A 329 -4.18 -9.99 -11.57
CA GLN A 329 -2.74 -9.86 -11.68
C GLN A 329 -2.11 -11.12 -12.27
N LYS A 330 -2.42 -12.31 -11.73
CA LYS A 330 -1.95 -13.60 -12.26
C LYS A 330 -2.32 -13.80 -13.73
N LYS A 331 -3.48 -13.30 -14.15
CA LYS A 331 -3.92 -13.38 -15.55
C LYS A 331 -3.13 -12.46 -16.49
N HIS A 332 -2.74 -11.27 -16.04
CA HIS A 332 -2.31 -10.17 -16.91
C HIS A 332 -0.86 -9.72 -16.73
N SER A 333 -0.22 -10.02 -15.61
CA SER A 333 1.19 -9.74 -15.36
C SER A 333 2.02 -11.02 -15.42
N LEU A 334 3.21 -10.94 -16.01
CA LEU A 334 4.19 -12.03 -15.98
C LEU A 334 4.99 -12.04 -14.66
N PHE A 335 5.12 -10.88 -14.03
CA PHE A 335 5.96 -10.66 -12.86
C PHE A 335 5.16 -9.88 -11.80
N ALA A 336 4.65 -10.57 -10.78
CA ALA A 336 3.76 -9.96 -9.79
C ALA A 336 4.44 -8.80 -9.02
N PHE A 337 5.73 -8.95 -8.70
CA PHE A 337 6.54 -7.98 -7.95
C PHE A 337 6.86 -6.66 -8.67
N THR A 338 6.42 -6.51 -9.94
CA THR A 338 6.59 -5.26 -10.71
C THR A 338 5.50 -4.25 -10.40
N SER A 339 4.33 -4.70 -9.94
CA SER A 339 3.19 -3.85 -9.63
C SER A 339 3.12 -3.55 -8.13
N HIS A 340 2.82 -2.30 -7.79
CA HIS A 340 2.62 -1.83 -6.42
C HIS A 340 1.56 -0.73 -6.45
N GLU A 341 0.93 -0.39 -5.33
CA GLU A 341 -0.13 0.63 -5.36
C GLU A 341 -0.25 1.49 -4.10
N LEU A 342 -0.36 2.80 -4.34
CA LEU A 342 -0.66 3.80 -3.32
C LEU A 342 -2.13 4.20 -3.40
N TYR A 343 -2.91 3.80 -2.42
CA TYR A 343 -4.31 4.17 -2.28
C TYR A 343 -4.48 5.40 -1.38
N GLY A 344 -5.41 6.28 -1.75
CA GLY A 344 -5.96 7.28 -0.83
C GLY A 344 -7.29 6.81 -0.29
N MET A 345 -7.34 6.40 0.98
CA MET A 345 -8.57 5.99 1.64
C MET A 345 -9.23 7.17 2.34
N ASP A 346 -10.53 7.35 2.10
CA ASP A 346 -11.33 8.43 2.68
C ASP A 346 -12.14 7.86 3.84
N ILE A 347 -11.81 8.27 5.07
CA ILE A 347 -12.49 7.83 6.30
C ILE A 347 -13.26 9.01 6.91
N LEU A 348 -14.46 8.74 7.40
CA LEU A 348 -15.24 9.69 8.21
C LEU A 348 -15.41 9.15 9.63
N LEU A 349 -15.23 9.99 10.63
CA LEU A 349 -15.62 9.68 12.01
C LEU A 349 -17.03 10.20 12.24
N ASP A 350 -17.91 9.37 12.83
CA ASP A 350 -19.20 9.83 13.32
C ASP A 350 -19.11 10.40 14.74
N ASP A 351 -20.22 10.95 15.25
CA ASP A 351 -20.33 11.53 16.58
C ASP A 351 -20.10 10.51 17.73
N THR A 352 -20.19 9.21 17.43
CA THR A 352 -19.86 8.11 18.34
C THR A 352 -18.41 7.64 18.20
N LEU A 353 -17.58 8.36 17.43
CA LEU A 353 -16.18 8.05 17.15
C LEU A 353 -16.00 6.72 16.41
N LYS A 354 -17.03 6.23 15.71
CA LYS A 354 -16.91 5.10 14.81
C LYS A 354 -16.35 5.59 13.47
N PRO A 355 -15.25 5.01 12.96
CA PRO A 355 -14.77 5.29 11.63
C PRO A 355 -15.60 4.56 10.57
N TRP A 356 -15.73 5.19 9.41
CA TRP A 356 -16.47 4.69 8.25
C TRP A 356 -15.67 4.89 6.98
N LEU A 357 -15.48 3.82 6.19
CA LEU A 357 -14.92 3.93 4.85
C LEU A 357 -15.91 4.63 3.91
N LEU A 358 -15.48 5.72 3.26
CA LEU A 358 -16.29 6.43 2.27
C LEU A 358 -15.99 6.01 0.83
N GLU A 359 -14.69 5.95 0.49
CA GLU A 359 -14.18 5.55 -0.82
C GLU A 359 -12.68 5.23 -0.77
N VAL A 360 -12.20 4.50 -1.77
CA VAL A 360 -10.77 4.28 -2.00
C VAL A 360 -10.38 4.86 -3.36
N ASN A 361 -9.37 5.73 -3.36
CA ASN A 361 -8.84 6.38 -4.55
C ASN A 361 -7.56 5.68 -5.01
N ILE A 362 -7.56 5.11 -6.22
CA ILE A 362 -6.40 4.40 -6.80
C ILE A 362 -5.28 5.34 -7.26
N SER A 363 -5.62 6.59 -7.57
CA SER A 363 -4.65 7.63 -7.95
C SER A 363 -4.85 8.86 -7.04
N PRO A 364 -4.46 8.78 -5.75
CA PRO A 364 -4.60 9.90 -4.85
C PRO A 364 -3.75 11.09 -5.33
N SER A 365 -4.31 12.30 -5.24
CA SER A 365 -3.60 13.49 -5.72
C SER A 365 -2.37 13.80 -4.85
N LEU A 366 -1.21 13.70 -5.47
CA LEU A 366 0.07 14.13 -4.91
C LEU A 366 0.45 15.57 -5.32
N HIS A 367 -0.51 16.37 -5.80
CA HIS A 367 -0.30 17.79 -6.05
C HIS A 367 -0.16 18.56 -4.73
N SER A 368 0.86 19.42 -4.63
CA SER A 368 1.15 20.19 -3.41
C SER A 368 0.87 21.67 -3.64
N GLY A 369 -0.33 22.11 -3.26
CA GLY A 369 -0.77 23.51 -3.40
C GLY A 369 -0.61 24.34 -2.13
N THR A 370 -0.49 23.70 -0.96
CA THR A 370 -0.27 24.37 0.33
C THR A 370 0.98 23.84 1.04
N PRO A 371 1.55 24.57 2.01
CA PRO A 371 2.69 24.08 2.81
C PRO A 371 2.39 22.74 3.50
N VAL A 372 1.16 22.56 4.01
CA VAL A 372 0.71 21.28 4.59
C VAL A 372 0.76 20.15 3.55
N ASP A 373 0.32 20.40 2.32
CA ASP A 373 0.42 19.38 1.25
C ASP A 373 1.88 19.03 0.94
N VAL A 374 2.80 20.00 0.93
CA VAL A 374 4.23 19.75 0.68
C VAL A 374 4.82 18.89 1.79
N ASN A 375 4.55 19.24 3.05
CA ASN A 375 5.09 18.58 4.22
C ASN A 375 4.64 17.11 4.35
N VAL A 376 3.44 16.79 3.87
CA VAL A 376 2.93 15.40 3.86
C VAL A 376 3.37 14.66 2.58
N LYS A 377 3.19 15.26 1.40
CA LYS A 377 3.28 14.54 0.13
C LYS A 377 4.70 14.39 -0.40
N ALA A 378 5.62 15.31 -0.08
CA ALA A 378 7.01 15.20 -0.54
C ALA A 378 7.75 14.04 0.16
N PRO A 379 7.68 13.89 1.50
CA PRO A 379 8.20 12.70 2.18
C PRO A 379 7.48 11.42 1.76
N LEU A 380 6.14 11.44 1.64
CA LEU A 380 5.36 10.29 1.14
C LEU A 380 5.86 9.82 -0.25
N ALA A 381 6.08 10.75 -1.17
CA ALA A 381 6.57 10.43 -2.51
C ALA A 381 7.96 9.79 -2.50
N ARG A 382 8.85 10.27 -1.62
CA ARG A 382 10.18 9.65 -1.41
C ARG A 382 10.01 8.24 -0.85
N ASP A 383 9.21 8.08 0.20
CA ASP A 383 9.08 6.80 0.92
C ASP A 383 8.43 5.73 0.06
N VAL A 384 7.45 6.11 -0.78
CA VAL A 384 6.89 5.19 -1.79
C VAL A 384 7.95 4.71 -2.78
N LEU A 385 8.84 5.60 -3.26
CA LEU A 385 9.91 5.21 -4.19
C LEU A 385 10.98 4.33 -3.51
N ASN A 386 11.32 4.60 -2.25
CA ASN A 386 12.24 3.77 -1.46
C ASN A 386 11.65 2.38 -1.19
N LEU A 387 10.41 2.33 -0.73
CA LEU A 387 9.73 1.10 -0.34
C LEU A 387 9.41 0.21 -1.56
N CYS A 388 9.17 0.81 -2.73
CA CYS A 388 9.05 0.10 -4.02
C CYS A 388 10.28 -0.76 -4.37
N GLY A 389 11.46 -0.41 -3.84
CA GLY A 389 12.70 -1.16 -4.06
C GLY A 389 13.17 -1.08 -5.51
N VAL A 390 13.34 0.13 -6.04
CA VAL A 390 13.85 0.33 -7.42
C VAL A 390 15.28 -0.18 -7.50
N GLN A 391 15.56 -1.05 -8.47
CA GLN A 391 16.88 -1.63 -8.70
C GLN A 391 17.51 -1.09 -9.98
N LEU A 392 18.82 -1.29 -10.12
CA LEU A 392 19.53 -0.87 -11.32
C LEU A 392 19.23 -1.82 -12.47
N PRO A 393 19.01 -1.32 -13.69
CA PRO A 393 18.72 -2.16 -14.84
C PRO A 393 19.94 -3.03 -15.20
N PRO A 394 19.70 -4.20 -15.83
CA PRO A 394 20.76 -5.13 -16.19
C PRO A 394 21.79 -4.51 -17.15
N GLN A 395 23.05 -4.97 -17.09
CA GLN A 395 24.09 -4.51 -18.01
C GLN A 395 23.95 -5.16 -19.40
N PRO A 396 24.03 -4.41 -20.51
CA PRO A 396 24.10 -4.98 -21.86
C PRO A 396 25.34 -5.86 -22.01
N GLY A 397 25.19 -7.12 -22.48
CA GLY A 397 26.32 -8.01 -22.80
C GLY A 397 26.72 -9.05 -21.73
N GLY A 398 26.03 -9.11 -20.59
CA GLY A 398 25.88 -10.29 -19.73
C GLY A 398 27.10 -11.18 -19.44
N LYS A 399 28.13 -10.65 -18.76
CA LYS A 399 29.17 -11.46 -18.06
C LYS A 399 29.50 -10.93 -16.66
N GLY A 400 28.54 -10.27 -15.98
CA GLY A 400 28.74 -9.67 -14.65
C GLY A 400 27.56 -9.91 -13.70
N ALA A 401 27.74 -9.60 -12.41
CA ALA A 401 26.73 -9.78 -11.36
C ALA A 401 25.41 -9.05 -11.70
N SER A 402 24.27 -9.73 -11.52
CA SER A 402 22.95 -9.16 -11.77
C SER A 402 22.65 -8.07 -10.73
N LEU A 403 22.46 -6.83 -11.20
CA LEU A 403 22.07 -5.68 -10.37
C LEU A 403 20.55 -5.59 -10.15
N THR A 404 19.82 -6.60 -10.63
CA THR A 404 18.38 -6.79 -10.44
C THR A 404 18.14 -8.10 -9.70
N ILE A 405 17.12 -8.15 -8.85
CA ILE A 405 16.53 -9.39 -8.37
C ILE A 405 15.98 -10.10 -9.61
N ASN A 406 16.79 -11.02 -10.12
CA ASN A 406 16.39 -11.97 -11.11
C ASN A 406 16.95 -13.30 -10.66
N TYR A 407 16.23 -13.95 -9.74
CA TYR A 407 16.50 -15.32 -9.29
C TYR A 407 16.30 -16.36 -10.43
N GLY A 408 16.46 -15.97 -11.71
CA GLY A 408 16.32 -16.83 -12.90
C GLY A 408 14.93 -16.82 -13.57
N VAL A 409 14.15 -15.74 -13.44
CA VAL A 409 12.68 -15.72 -13.61
C VAL A 409 12.20 -15.96 -15.06
N LYS A 410 11.75 -17.19 -15.36
CA LYS A 410 10.36 -17.43 -15.80
C LYS A 410 9.46 -17.31 -14.55
N PRO A 411 8.15 -17.00 -14.68
CA PRO A 411 7.30 -16.53 -13.58
C PRO A 411 7.53 -17.30 -12.28
N PHE A 412 7.56 -16.61 -11.14
CA PHE A 412 7.93 -17.10 -9.79
C PHE A 412 7.26 -18.43 -9.36
N GLU A 413 6.19 -18.86 -10.02
CA GLU A 413 5.56 -20.18 -9.85
C GLU A 413 6.32 -21.34 -10.54
N GLY A 414 7.12 -21.08 -11.57
CA GLY A 414 7.72 -22.11 -12.45
C GLY A 414 9.07 -22.68 -12.00
N HIS A 415 9.60 -22.25 -10.85
CA HIS A 415 10.92 -22.65 -10.35
C HIS A 415 10.90 -23.36 -8.99
N LYS A 416 9.70 -23.69 -8.47
CA LYS A 416 9.59 -24.48 -7.25
C LYS A 416 9.89 -25.95 -7.53
N THR A 417 10.72 -26.55 -6.69
CA THR A 417 10.98 -27.99 -6.69
C THR A 417 9.72 -28.75 -6.25
N HIS A 418 9.67 -30.06 -6.55
CA HIS A 418 8.57 -30.91 -6.06
C HIS A 418 8.45 -30.88 -4.54
N ALA A 419 9.59 -30.93 -3.84
CA ALA A 419 9.65 -30.86 -2.37
C ALA A 419 9.11 -29.53 -1.83
N GLU A 420 9.43 -28.40 -2.48
CA GLU A 420 8.84 -27.10 -2.13
C GLU A 420 7.31 -27.13 -2.29
N LEU A 421 6.79 -27.62 -3.43
CA LEU A 421 5.34 -27.72 -3.65
C LEU A 421 4.63 -28.65 -2.66
N GLU A 422 5.25 -29.79 -2.30
CA GLU A 422 4.74 -30.70 -1.27
C GLU A 422 4.69 -30.04 0.11
N LYS A 423 5.74 -29.28 0.47
CA LYS A 423 5.75 -28.48 1.70
C LYS A 423 4.60 -27.47 1.69
N GLU A 424 4.40 -26.74 0.60
CA GLU A 424 3.33 -25.75 0.50
C GLU A 424 1.96 -26.38 0.69
N HIS A 425 1.71 -27.48 -0.02
CA HIS A 425 0.45 -28.22 0.07
C HIS A 425 0.18 -28.71 1.50
N ARG A 426 1.18 -29.34 2.14
CA ARG A 426 1.08 -29.86 3.51
C ARG A 426 0.64 -28.78 4.51
N HIS A 427 1.28 -27.61 4.48
CA HIS A 427 0.95 -26.55 5.44
C HIS A 427 -0.37 -25.83 5.12
N VAL A 428 -0.73 -25.72 3.85
CA VAL A 428 -2.05 -25.22 3.44
C VAL A 428 -3.16 -26.17 3.90
N GLU A 429 -3.00 -27.48 3.69
CA GLU A 429 -3.96 -28.49 4.19
C GLU A 429 -4.06 -28.49 5.71
N TYR A 430 -2.93 -28.34 6.41
CA TYR A 430 -2.94 -28.20 7.87
C TYR A 430 -3.80 -27.01 8.30
N TYR A 431 -3.63 -25.84 7.66
CA TYR A 431 -4.41 -24.66 7.99
C TYR A 431 -5.90 -24.87 7.73
N LEU A 432 -6.26 -25.45 6.57
CA LEU A 432 -7.65 -25.77 6.23
C LEU A 432 -8.30 -26.73 7.25
N LYS A 433 -7.55 -27.71 7.74
CA LYS A 433 -8.03 -28.72 8.70
C LYS A 433 -8.14 -28.18 10.13
N ASN A 434 -7.20 -27.33 10.55
CA ASN A 434 -7.05 -26.96 11.96
C ASN A 434 -7.44 -25.51 12.27
N GLY A 435 -7.64 -24.66 11.26
CA GLY A 435 -7.97 -23.24 11.43
C GLY A 435 -6.85 -22.41 12.08
N LYS A 436 -5.62 -22.93 12.11
CA LYS A 436 -4.44 -22.26 12.69
C LYS A 436 -3.21 -22.56 11.85
N ILE A 437 -2.23 -21.67 11.90
CA ILE A 437 -0.97 -21.81 11.17
C ILE A 437 -0.14 -22.92 11.81
N ASP A 438 0.42 -23.79 10.97
CA ASP A 438 1.39 -24.80 11.39
C ASP A 438 2.72 -24.15 11.73
N ARG A 439 3.14 -24.21 12.99
CA ARG A 439 4.41 -23.60 13.43
C ARG A 439 5.62 -24.24 12.76
N SER A 440 5.53 -25.52 12.37
CA SER A 440 6.61 -26.25 11.71
C SER A 440 6.92 -25.76 10.29
N ILE A 441 6.15 -24.80 9.76
CA ILE A 441 6.42 -24.15 8.47
C ILE A 441 7.80 -23.47 8.40
N LEU A 442 8.36 -23.10 9.55
CA LEU A 442 9.69 -22.48 9.67
C LEU A 442 10.81 -23.47 10.00
N ASP A 443 10.51 -24.74 10.29
CA ASP A 443 11.52 -25.73 10.70
C ASP A 443 12.53 -26.01 9.57
N GLU A 444 12.06 -25.99 8.32
CA GLU A 444 12.86 -26.17 7.11
C GLU A 444 12.64 -25.01 6.15
N ILE A 445 13.51 -23.99 6.17
CA ILE A 445 13.41 -22.84 5.27
C ILE A 445 13.96 -23.21 3.89
N THR A 446 13.09 -23.37 2.90
CA THR A 446 13.48 -23.65 1.51
C THR A 446 14.08 -22.42 0.83
N GLY A 447 14.69 -22.59 -0.35
CA GLY A 447 15.17 -21.46 -1.14
C GLY A 447 14.04 -20.48 -1.50
N SER A 448 12.84 -20.98 -1.80
CA SER A 448 11.64 -20.16 -2.04
C SER A 448 11.18 -19.39 -0.81
N ASP A 449 11.18 -20.04 0.36
CA ASP A 449 10.85 -19.38 1.63
C ASP A 449 11.86 -18.27 1.93
N ALA A 450 13.16 -18.58 1.83
CA ALA A 450 14.23 -17.63 2.06
C ALA A 450 14.08 -16.38 1.18
N ARG A 451 13.80 -16.53 -0.12
CA ARG A 451 13.56 -15.39 -1.02
C ARG A 451 12.40 -14.51 -0.56
N THR A 452 11.30 -15.14 -0.13
CA THR A 452 10.09 -14.44 0.33
C THR A 452 10.34 -13.65 1.61
N LEU A 453 11.04 -14.26 2.58
CA LEU A 453 11.35 -13.66 3.87
C LEU A 453 12.45 -12.60 3.78
N VAL A 454 13.48 -12.84 2.97
CA VAL A 454 14.54 -11.87 2.68
C VAL A 454 13.97 -10.62 2.03
N ASP A 455 13.17 -10.78 0.97
CA ASP A 455 12.51 -9.65 0.30
C ASP A 455 11.63 -8.84 1.26
N PHE A 456 10.91 -9.51 2.16
CA PHE A 456 10.10 -8.87 3.17
C PHE A 456 10.92 -8.08 4.20
N GLU A 457 11.94 -8.66 4.82
CA GLU A 457 12.74 -7.96 5.84
C GLU A 457 13.53 -6.78 5.24
N ASP A 458 14.03 -6.95 4.01
CA ASP A 458 14.67 -5.89 3.28
C ASP A 458 13.71 -4.73 3.00
N GLU A 459 12.49 -5.05 2.54
CA GLU A 459 11.41 -4.08 2.32
C GLU A 459 11.04 -3.35 3.60
N LEU A 460 10.84 -4.08 4.69
CA LEU A 460 10.47 -3.52 5.98
C LEU A 460 11.54 -2.55 6.51
N SER A 461 12.82 -2.83 6.26
CA SER A 461 13.92 -1.93 6.62
C SER A 461 13.85 -0.56 5.91
N ARG A 462 13.16 -0.49 4.76
CA ARG A 462 12.99 0.71 3.92
C ARG A 462 11.67 1.44 4.15
N ALA A 463 10.86 1.01 5.11
CA ALA A 463 9.51 1.55 5.31
C ALA A 463 9.49 3.03 5.73
N ASP A 464 10.55 3.53 6.40
CA ASP A 464 10.66 4.91 6.87
C ASP A 464 9.39 5.35 7.65
N ASN A 465 8.55 6.24 7.08
CA ASN A 465 7.32 6.73 7.74
C ASN A 465 6.08 5.88 7.43
N PHE A 466 6.26 4.67 6.91
CA PHE A 466 5.20 3.69 6.77
C PHE A 466 5.25 2.67 7.90
N ASP A 467 4.13 2.51 8.59
CA ASP A 467 3.94 1.41 9.52
C ASP A 467 3.38 0.20 8.76
N LEU A 468 4.02 -0.97 8.92
CA LEU A 468 3.45 -2.23 8.44
C LEU A 468 2.23 -2.56 9.31
N ILE A 469 1.04 -2.53 8.72
CA ILE A 469 -0.21 -2.83 9.44
C ILE A 469 -0.71 -4.25 9.17
N PHE A 470 -0.21 -4.92 8.13
CA PHE A 470 -0.48 -6.33 7.85
C PHE A 470 0.61 -6.93 6.94
N PRO A 471 1.16 -8.13 7.24
CA PRO A 471 0.88 -8.96 8.40
C PRO A 471 1.70 -8.51 9.63
N THR A 472 1.13 -8.65 10.82
CA THR A 472 1.81 -8.45 12.11
C THR A 472 1.37 -9.54 13.09
N ALA A 473 2.14 -9.80 14.14
CA ALA A 473 1.77 -10.82 15.13
C ALA A 473 0.36 -10.59 15.74
N ASP A 474 -0.02 -9.32 15.93
CA ASP A 474 -1.31 -8.93 16.52
C ASP A 474 -2.52 -9.18 15.61
N ASN A 475 -2.30 -9.38 14.31
CA ASN A 475 -3.37 -9.47 13.32
C ASN A 475 -3.47 -10.85 12.62
N VAL A 476 -2.90 -11.90 13.24
CA VAL A 476 -3.08 -13.29 12.79
C VAL A 476 -4.56 -13.67 12.62
N GLY A 477 -5.45 -13.09 13.42
CA GLY A 477 -6.90 -13.31 13.35
C GLY A 477 -7.54 -12.90 12.02
N TYR A 478 -6.90 -12.06 11.20
CA TYR A 478 -7.40 -11.67 9.88
C TYR A 478 -7.16 -12.75 8.82
N MET A 479 -6.30 -13.75 9.09
CA MET A 479 -6.06 -14.86 8.16
C MET A 479 -7.32 -15.65 7.82
N LYS A 480 -8.33 -15.62 8.70
CA LYS A 480 -9.63 -16.25 8.44
C LYS A 480 -10.39 -15.61 7.27
N TYR A 481 -10.13 -14.34 6.94
CA TYR A 481 -10.85 -13.61 5.89
C TYR A 481 -10.41 -13.94 4.47
N TYR A 482 -9.35 -14.71 4.28
CA TYR A 482 -8.97 -15.18 2.95
C TYR A 482 -9.97 -16.22 2.45
N ASN A 483 -10.45 -16.05 1.21
CA ASN A 483 -11.31 -17.05 0.55
C ASN A 483 -10.59 -18.40 0.40
N GLU A 484 -9.29 -18.36 0.10
CA GLU A 484 -8.41 -19.52 0.00
C GLU A 484 -7.08 -19.18 0.69
N PRO A 485 -6.57 -20.04 1.58
CA PRO A 485 -5.27 -19.83 2.21
C PRO A 485 -4.15 -19.86 1.17
N ILE A 486 -3.23 -18.90 1.29
CA ILE A 486 -2.06 -18.77 0.43
C ILE A 486 -0.83 -19.11 1.27
N TYR A 487 -0.02 -20.07 0.82
CA TYR A 487 1.15 -20.54 1.57
C TYR A 487 2.09 -19.41 1.99
N SER A 488 2.44 -18.49 1.09
CA SER A 488 3.33 -17.37 1.38
C SER A 488 2.79 -16.45 2.48
N ASN A 489 1.47 -16.26 2.55
CA ASN A 489 0.82 -15.48 3.62
C ASN A 489 0.91 -16.23 4.96
N LEU A 490 0.73 -17.55 4.95
CA LEU A 490 0.90 -18.38 6.15
C LEU A 490 2.36 -18.34 6.64
N LEU A 491 3.32 -18.50 5.72
CA LEU A 491 4.75 -18.41 5.98
C LEU A 491 5.11 -17.05 6.61
N LEU A 492 4.70 -15.95 5.96
CA LEU A 492 5.03 -14.62 6.43
C LEU A 492 4.34 -14.28 7.76
N MET A 493 3.12 -14.73 7.97
CA MET A 493 2.42 -14.55 9.25
C MET A 493 3.10 -15.34 10.38
N GLN A 494 3.47 -16.61 10.14
CA GLN A 494 4.23 -17.37 11.13
C GLN A 494 5.60 -16.74 11.41
N TRP A 495 6.26 -16.21 10.38
CA TRP A 495 7.50 -15.46 10.53
C TRP A 495 7.33 -14.25 11.46
N GLN A 496 6.25 -13.49 11.32
CA GLN A 496 5.95 -12.35 12.22
C GLN A 496 5.73 -12.78 13.67
N LEU A 497 5.03 -13.89 13.91
CA LEU A 497 4.87 -14.45 15.26
C LEU A 497 6.23 -14.81 15.87
N GLU A 498 7.08 -15.49 15.09
CA GLU A 498 8.42 -15.88 15.51
C GLU A 498 9.33 -14.68 15.82
N GLN A 499 9.19 -13.57 15.08
CA GLN A 499 9.98 -12.37 15.33
C GLN A 499 9.62 -11.69 16.67
N VAL A 500 8.39 -11.84 17.14
CA VAL A 500 7.95 -11.35 18.46
C VAL A 500 8.45 -12.29 19.56
N ASP A 501 8.35 -13.60 19.36
CA ASP A 501 8.73 -14.60 20.37
C ASP A 501 10.26 -14.70 20.56
N CYS A 502 11.02 -14.75 19.47
CA CYS A 502 12.47 -14.99 19.49
C CYS A 502 13.33 -13.72 19.31
N GLY A 503 12.73 -12.64 18.79
CA GLY A 503 13.38 -11.37 18.50
C GLY A 503 13.84 -11.23 17.05
N ARG A 504 13.38 -10.18 16.37
CA ARG A 504 13.61 -9.93 14.93
C ARG A 504 15.07 -9.99 14.48
N GLN A 505 16.01 -9.52 15.31
CA GLN A 505 17.43 -9.53 14.96
C GLN A 505 17.99 -10.95 14.78
N LYS A 506 17.49 -11.94 15.53
CA LYS A 506 17.90 -13.33 15.38
C LYS A 506 17.39 -13.90 14.05
N GLY A 507 16.13 -13.62 13.68
CA GLY A 507 15.59 -14.02 12.39
C GLY A 507 16.37 -13.44 11.21
N ILE A 508 16.74 -12.15 11.28
CA ILE A 508 17.61 -11.51 10.29
C ILE A 508 18.97 -12.22 10.20
N GLN A 509 19.59 -12.58 11.32
CA GLN A 509 20.86 -13.32 11.31
C GLN A 509 20.74 -14.71 10.66
N ILE A 510 19.64 -15.42 10.89
CA ILE A 510 19.37 -16.73 10.25
C ILE A 510 19.25 -16.57 8.73
N LEU A 511 18.47 -15.59 8.27
CA LEU A 511 18.31 -15.32 6.84
C LEU A 511 19.63 -14.86 6.20
N GLU A 512 20.44 -14.08 6.91
CA GLU A 512 21.76 -13.66 6.45
C GLU A 512 22.74 -14.83 6.33
N GLU A 513 22.73 -15.80 7.26
CA GLU A 513 23.51 -17.02 7.12
C GLU A 513 23.12 -17.82 5.86
N ILE A 514 21.80 -17.97 5.63
CA ILE A 514 21.26 -18.60 4.43
C ILE A 514 21.76 -17.88 3.17
N CYS A 515 21.67 -16.55 3.16
CA CYS A 515 22.05 -15.73 2.02
C CYS A 515 23.55 -15.76 1.73
N ARG A 516 24.39 -15.76 2.77
CA ARG A 516 25.85 -15.85 2.64
C ARG A 516 26.29 -17.17 2.02
N ARG A 517 25.59 -18.27 2.33
CA ARG A 517 25.79 -19.59 1.71
C ARG A 517 25.17 -19.72 0.32
N GLY A 518 24.41 -18.72 -0.13
CA GLY A 518 23.71 -18.73 -1.41
C GLY A 518 22.44 -19.60 -1.43
N GLY A 519 21.89 -19.95 -0.27
CA GLY A 519 20.73 -20.84 -0.17
C GLY A 519 19.45 -20.25 -0.80
N HIS A 520 19.28 -18.93 -0.78
CA HIS A 520 18.18 -18.23 -1.47
C HIS A 520 18.31 -18.31 -3.00
N MET A 521 19.51 -18.59 -3.51
CA MET A 521 19.85 -18.72 -4.93
C MET A 521 19.79 -20.17 -5.43
N SER A 522 19.79 -21.17 -4.53
CA SER A 522 19.88 -22.59 -4.91
C SER A 522 18.52 -23.22 -5.26
N GLN A 523 18.54 -24.13 -6.23
CA GLN A 523 17.42 -25.02 -6.59
C GLN A 523 17.32 -26.26 -5.68
N PHE A 524 17.86 -26.22 -4.46
CA PHE A 524 17.86 -27.36 -3.52
C PHE A 524 17.45 -26.92 -2.11
N PRO A 525 16.75 -27.79 -1.36
CA PRO A 525 16.31 -27.49 0.01
C PRO A 525 17.52 -27.25 0.92
N ILE A 526 17.45 -26.17 1.70
CA ILE A 526 18.44 -25.84 2.71
C ILE A 526 18.02 -26.59 3.96
N THR A 527 18.74 -27.64 4.32
CA THR A 527 18.59 -28.26 5.64
C THR A 527 19.24 -27.33 6.65
N THR A 528 18.44 -26.54 7.37
CA THR A 528 18.91 -25.80 8.54
C THR A 528 19.22 -26.81 9.63
N ALA A 529 20.50 -27.00 9.93
CA ALA A 529 20.92 -27.66 11.16
C ALA A 529 20.58 -26.74 12.34
N THR A 530 19.39 -26.89 12.91
CA THR A 530 18.99 -26.25 14.18
C THR A 530 18.35 -27.27 15.10
N SER A 531 19.20 -28.08 15.74
CA SER A 531 18.93 -28.67 17.06
C SER A 531 19.45 -27.70 18.12
N ALA A 532 18.81 -26.54 18.27
CA ALA A 532 19.20 -25.54 19.27
C ALA A 532 18.01 -24.92 20.02
N TYR A 533 16.84 -25.56 20.00
CA TYR A 533 15.65 -25.08 20.72
C TYR A 533 15.06 -26.08 21.73
N THR A 534 15.76 -27.18 22.01
CA THR A 534 15.41 -28.11 23.10
C THR A 534 16.67 -28.55 23.82
N ASP A 535 17.15 -27.73 24.76
CA ASP A 535 17.90 -28.23 25.92
C ASP A 535 17.81 -27.20 27.04
N GLY A 536 16.87 -27.47 27.93
CA GLY A 536 16.57 -26.61 29.07
C GLY A 536 15.41 -27.19 29.86
N ILE A 537 15.57 -28.43 30.33
CA ILE A 537 15.08 -28.99 31.60
C ILE A 537 15.57 -30.45 31.65
N ALA A 538 16.74 -30.66 32.26
CA ALA A 538 17.08 -31.90 32.92
C ALA A 538 18.24 -31.66 33.89
N ASN A 539 18.00 -32.07 35.14
CA ASN A 539 18.92 -32.29 36.26
C ASN A 539 19.28 -31.11 37.17
N GLY A 540 18.77 -31.21 38.41
CA GLY A 540 19.21 -30.42 39.55
C GLY A 540 18.54 -30.84 40.87
N SER A 541 18.86 -32.06 41.34
CA SER A 541 18.64 -32.62 42.70
C SER A 541 17.27 -33.24 43.03
#